data_AF-A0A162N077-F1
#
_entry.id   AF-A0A162N077-F1
#
_cell.length_a   1.000
_cell.length_b   1.000
_cell.length_c   1.000
_cell.angle_alpha   90.00
_cell.angle_beta   90.00
_cell.angle_gamma   90.00
#
_symmetry.space_group_name_H-M   'P 1'
#
loop_
_entity.id
_entity.type
_entity.pdbx_description
1 polymer ?
#
loop_
_entity_poly.entity_id
_entity_poly.type
_entity_poly.pdbx_seq_one_letter_code
_entity_poly.pdbx_strand_id
1 'polypeptide(L)'
;MSLQSTWSCLRPAASRRVLSAAATSRAAFSTTSSLSNIPPESPSYIRLPKVPQSTEGKPDRIRGTLPVPREIFDRRDGDRKVRPEYLTQTAPQRTTDRPLKSDAQRWKKQLADSRRKNLEEGLQGLWQRYETREKGRAARRDRAERTVRLAREAPEPRAAVMTRGTVLAAVADREG
;
A
#
# COMPACT_ATOMS: atom_id res chain seq x y z
N MET A 1 10.91 3.56 31.50
CA MET A 1 10.62 2.50 30.50
C MET A 1 9.12 2.43 30.31
N SER A 2 8.56 3.08 29.28
CA SER A 2 7.12 3.05 29.00
C SER A 2 6.91 2.92 27.50
N LEU A 3 6.21 1.85 27.12
CA LEU A 3 5.95 1.42 25.75
C LEU A 3 4.71 2.14 25.22
N GLN A 4 4.83 2.82 24.07
CA GLN A 4 3.67 3.36 23.37
C GLN A 4 3.27 2.46 22.21
N SER A 5 2.09 1.87 22.36
CA SER A 5 1.37 1.09 21.35
C SER A 5 0.61 2.04 20.42
N THR A 6 0.73 1.86 19.11
CA THR A 6 -0.04 2.62 18.11
C THR A 6 -1.00 1.69 17.39
N TRP A 7 -2.30 1.89 17.61
CA TRP A 7 -3.36 1.30 16.79
C TRP A 7 -3.96 2.38 15.89
N SER A 8 -4.01 2.10 14.60
CA SER A 8 -4.67 2.94 13.59
C SER A 8 -6.11 2.50 13.42
N CYS A 9 -7.07 3.38 13.71
CA CYS A 9 -8.48 3.18 13.40
C CYS A 9 -8.86 3.99 12.16
N LEU A 10 -9.36 3.30 11.14
CA LEU A 10 -10.07 3.86 9.99
C LEU A 10 -11.33 4.62 10.46
N ARG A 11 -11.62 5.78 9.88
CA ARG A 11 -12.90 6.50 10.09
C ARG A 11 -13.76 6.47 8.82
N PRO A 12 -15.08 6.28 8.95
CA PRO A 12 -16.00 6.18 7.82
C PRO A 12 -16.39 7.58 7.30
N ALA A 13 -16.70 7.64 6.01
CA ALA A 13 -17.34 8.79 5.40
C ALA A 13 -18.85 8.76 5.70
N ALA A 14 -19.39 9.86 6.22
CA ALA A 14 -20.83 10.08 6.29
C ALA A 14 -21.15 11.49 5.79
N SER A 15 -21.92 11.52 4.71
CA SER A 15 -22.55 12.68 4.11
C SER A 15 -23.76 13.11 4.96
N ARG A 16 -23.98 14.42 5.16
CA ARG A 16 -25.32 15.03 5.19
C ARG A 16 -25.28 16.56 5.07
N ARG A 17 -26.44 17.05 4.64
CA ARG A 17 -26.74 18.31 3.95
C ARG A 17 -26.99 19.51 4.87
N VAL A 18 -26.61 20.70 4.36
CA VAL A 18 -27.37 21.97 4.20
C VAL A 18 -28.19 22.51 5.39
N LEU A 19 -27.91 23.75 5.83
CA LEU A 19 -28.78 24.93 5.64
C LEU A 19 -28.14 26.21 6.21
N SER A 20 -28.43 27.32 5.52
CA SER A 20 -27.99 28.69 5.72
C SER A 20 -28.92 29.43 6.69
N ALA A 21 -28.39 30.24 7.62
CA ALA A 21 -29.10 31.36 8.23
C ALA A 21 -28.15 32.32 8.97
N ALA A 22 -28.55 33.59 9.01
CA ALA A 22 -27.77 34.79 9.25
C ALA A 22 -27.13 34.99 10.64
N ALA A 23 -25.99 35.69 10.59
CA ALA A 23 -25.39 36.62 11.55
C ALA A 23 -26.00 36.78 12.96
N THR A 24 -25.18 36.52 13.98
CA THR A 24 -24.95 37.49 15.07
C THR A 24 -23.68 37.17 15.83
N SER A 25 -22.80 38.16 15.91
CA SER A 25 -21.58 38.20 16.71
C SER A 25 -21.88 38.10 18.20
N ARG A 26 -21.58 36.96 18.81
CA ARG A 26 -21.26 36.87 20.25
C ARG A 26 -19.93 36.14 20.36
N ALA A 27 -18.89 36.87 20.75
CA ALA A 27 -17.60 36.32 21.11
C ALA A 27 -17.78 35.40 22.32
N ALA A 28 -17.97 34.11 22.06
CA ALA A 28 -17.89 33.09 23.08
C ALA A 28 -16.40 32.84 23.35
N PHE A 29 -15.88 33.39 24.45
CA PHE A 29 -14.62 32.97 25.07
C PHE A 29 -14.81 31.56 25.64
N SER A 30 -14.85 30.56 24.76
CA SER A 30 -14.80 29.15 25.13
C SER A 30 -13.43 28.62 24.75
N THR A 31 -12.64 28.27 25.75
CA THR A 31 -11.29 27.67 25.64
C THR A 31 -11.34 26.17 25.34
N THR A 32 -12.48 25.64 24.89
CA THR A 32 -12.58 24.25 24.47
C THR A 32 -12.04 24.11 23.05
N SER A 33 -10.82 23.58 22.93
CA SER A 33 -10.23 23.22 21.65
C SER A 33 -11.12 22.18 20.97
N SER A 34 -11.72 22.54 19.84
CA SER A 34 -12.19 21.52 18.91
C SER A 34 -10.96 20.74 18.47
N LEU A 35 -10.95 19.42 18.72
CA LEU A 35 -9.83 18.50 18.47
C LEU A 35 -9.39 18.41 16.99
N SER A 36 -9.91 19.26 16.11
CA SER A 36 -9.70 19.22 14.67
C SER A 36 -9.24 20.54 14.04
N ASN A 37 -8.97 21.61 14.82
CA ASN A 37 -8.53 22.87 14.22
C ASN A 37 -7.00 23.01 14.29
N ILE A 38 -6.35 22.97 13.12
CA ILE A 38 -4.93 23.31 12.99
C ILE A 38 -4.81 24.80 13.36
N PRO A 39 -3.93 25.19 14.31
CA PRO A 39 -3.82 26.58 14.70
C PRO A 39 -3.26 27.42 13.54
N PRO A 40 -3.59 28.73 13.47
CA PRO A 40 -3.11 29.62 12.41
C PRO A 40 -1.58 29.74 12.37
N GLU A 41 -0.91 29.47 13.50
CA GLU A 41 0.55 29.46 13.61
C GLU A 41 1.21 28.23 12.96
N SER A 42 0.44 27.17 12.71
CA SER A 42 0.99 25.98 12.08
C SER A 42 1.26 26.23 10.60
N PRO A 43 2.43 25.82 10.05
CA PRO A 43 2.69 25.91 8.61
C PRO A 43 1.72 25.05 7.78
N SER A 44 1.00 24.13 8.42
CA SER A 44 -0.03 23.31 7.78
C SER A 44 -1.42 23.95 7.80
N TYR A 45 -1.57 25.16 8.33
CA TYR A 45 -2.85 25.89 8.38
C TYR A 45 -3.42 26.12 6.98
N ILE A 46 -2.56 26.52 6.03
CA ILE A 46 -2.88 26.60 4.60
C ILE A 46 -1.93 25.67 3.85
N ARG A 47 -2.48 24.63 3.23
CA ARG A 47 -1.67 23.65 2.47
C ARG A 47 -1.49 24.11 1.04
N LEU A 48 -0.35 24.73 0.76
CA LEU A 48 0.05 25.08 -0.61
C LEU A 48 0.69 23.85 -1.29
N PRO A 49 0.26 23.48 -2.51
CA PRO A 49 0.91 22.42 -3.26
C PRO A 49 2.33 22.84 -3.66
N LYS A 50 3.28 21.91 -3.57
CA LYS A 50 4.64 22.12 -4.06
C LYS A 50 4.72 21.80 -5.54
N VAL A 51 5.45 22.61 -6.29
CA VAL A 51 5.77 22.34 -7.69
C VAL A 51 6.71 21.12 -7.80
N PRO A 52 6.62 20.32 -8.87
CA PRO A 52 7.54 19.20 -9.07
C PRO A 52 9.00 19.69 -9.13
N GLN A 53 9.93 18.89 -8.60
CA GLN A 53 11.38 19.18 -8.59
C GLN A 53 11.78 20.50 -7.89
N SER A 54 11.02 20.98 -6.90
CA SER A 54 11.30 22.25 -6.20
C SER A 54 12.53 22.26 -5.28
N THR A 55 13.09 21.10 -4.94
CA THR A 55 14.11 20.99 -3.88
C THR A 55 15.09 19.88 -4.23
N GLU A 56 16.39 20.16 -4.08
CA GLU A 56 17.49 19.26 -4.45
C GLU A 56 18.19 18.63 -3.23
N GLY A 57 17.62 18.78 -2.03
CA GLY A 57 18.20 18.30 -0.79
C GLY A 57 18.44 16.78 -0.81
N LYS A 58 19.70 16.37 -0.63
CA LYS A 58 20.09 14.96 -0.55
C LYS A 58 19.83 14.43 0.87
N PRO A 59 19.08 13.32 1.04
CA PRO A 59 18.90 12.72 2.36
C PRO A 59 20.21 12.10 2.86
N ASP A 60 20.42 12.18 4.17
CA ASP A 60 21.56 11.55 4.82
C ASP A 60 21.53 10.02 4.70
N ARG A 61 22.73 9.41 4.66
CA ARG A 61 22.86 7.96 4.59
C ARG A 61 22.54 7.31 5.95
N ILE A 62 21.38 6.67 6.04
CA ILE A 62 20.99 5.85 7.19
C ILE A 62 21.89 4.59 7.26
N ARG A 63 22.39 4.25 8.45
CA ARG A 63 23.26 3.08 8.70
C ARG A 63 22.45 1.91 9.26
N GLY A 64 22.93 0.69 9.03
CA GLY A 64 22.28 -0.55 9.49
C GLY A 64 21.18 -1.05 8.53
N THR A 65 20.67 -2.25 8.80
CA THR A 65 19.65 -2.91 7.98
C THR A 65 18.64 -3.61 8.89
N LEU A 66 17.35 -3.53 8.55
CA LEU A 66 16.32 -4.32 9.23
C LEU A 66 16.26 -5.74 8.63
N PRO A 67 15.90 -6.76 9.44
CA PRO A 67 15.74 -8.12 8.93
C PRO A 67 14.59 -8.16 7.92
N VAL A 68 14.85 -8.78 6.78
CA VAL A 68 13.84 -8.94 5.73
C VAL A 68 12.77 -9.93 6.19
N PRO A 69 11.47 -9.56 6.19
CA PRO A 69 10.41 -10.49 6.53
C PRO A 69 10.38 -11.70 5.58
N ARG A 70 10.12 -12.89 6.12
CA ARG A 70 10.00 -14.11 5.31
C ARG A 70 8.82 -14.05 4.36
N GLU A 71 8.97 -14.68 3.19
CA GLU A 71 7.87 -14.85 2.25
C GLU A 71 6.95 -16.00 2.73
N ILE A 72 5.64 -15.75 2.73
CA ILE A 72 4.63 -16.72 3.19
C ILE A 72 3.93 -17.37 1.98
N PHE A 73 3.86 -16.66 0.86
CA PHE A 73 3.22 -17.10 -0.38
C PHE A 73 4.27 -17.23 -1.47
N ASP A 74 4.56 -18.47 -1.83
CA ASP A 74 5.41 -18.77 -2.96
C ASP A 74 4.62 -18.64 -4.26
N ARG A 75 5.32 -18.28 -5.34
CA ARG A 75 4.69 -18.15 -6.67
C ARG A 75 4.05 -19.45 -7.16
N ARG A 76 4.55 -20.61 -6.69
CA ARG A 76 4.03 -21.95 -7.03
C ARG A 76 2.76 -22.30 -6.25
N ASP A 77 2.68 -21.87 -5.00
CA ASP A 77 1.56 -22.17 -4.11
C ASP A 77 0.31 -21.35 -4.44
N GLY A 78 0.50 -20.16 -5.02
CA GLY A 78 -0.60 -19.28 -5.40
C GLY A 78 -1.50 -18.94 -4.21
N ASP A 79 -2.80 -18.98 -4.43
CA ASP A 79 -3.84 -18.63 -3.47
C ASP A 79 -4.22 -19.78 -2.51
N ARG A 80 -3.56 -20.95 -2.61
CA ARG A 80 -3.91 -22.17 -1.85
C ARG A 80 -4.17 -21.92 -0.36
N LYS A 81 -3.31 -21.14 0.30
CA LYS A 81 -3.36 -20.90 1.75
C LYS A 81 -4.53 -20.01 2.18
N VAL A 82 -5.13 -19.29 1.25
CA VAL A 82 -6.26 -18.38 1.51
C VAL A 82 -7.59 -19.07 1.30
N ARG A 83 -7.59 -20.19 0.56
CA ARG A 83 -8.80 -20.95 0.26
C ARG A 83 -9.41 -21.55 1.54
N PRO A 84 -10.75 -21.65 1.62
CA PRO A 84 -11.42 -22.16 2.81
C PRO A 84 -11.05 -23.61 3.13
N GLU A 85 -10.71 -24.42 2.11
CA GLU A 85 -10.29 -25.81 2.32
C GLU A 85 -8.99 -25.89 3.13
N TYR A 86 -8.04 -24.98 2.89
CA TYR A 86 -6.79 -24.92 3.64
C TYR A 86 -7.04 -24.50 5.10
N LEU A 87 -7.90 -23.51 5.31
CA LEU A 87 -8.22 -22.99 6.64
C LEU A 87 -8.91 -24.05 7.50
N THR A 88 -9.90 -24.74 6.93
CA THR A 88 -10.63 -25.82 7.61
C THR A 88 -9.74 -27.03 7.91
N GLN A 89 -8.83 -27.39 6.99
CA GLN A 89 -7.87 -28.47 7.21
C GLN A 89 -6.80 -28.12 8.25
N THR A 90 -6.30 -26.88 8.22
CA THR A 90 -5.20 -26.45 9.10
C THR A 90 -5.68 -26.24 10.53
N ALA A 91 -6.88 -25.67 10.71
CA ALA A 91 -7.44 -25.36 12.01
C ALA A 91 -8.90 -25.84 12.12
N PRO A 92 -9.12 -27.16 12.20
CA PRO A 92 -10.46 -27.72 12.24
C PRO A 92 -11.23 -27.27 13.48
N GLN A 93 -12.55 -27.17 13.31
CA GLN A 93 -13.47 -26.94 14.42
C GLN A 93 -13.76 -28.25 15.15
N ARG A 94 -14.19 -28.14 16.40
CA ARG A 94 -14.54 -29.30 17.21
C ARG A 94 -15.81 -29.94 16.66
N THR A 95 -15.73 -31.22 16.31
CA THR A 95 -16.86 -31.97 15.72
C THR A 95 -18.01 -32.19 16.71
N THR A 96 -17.71 -32.23 18.02
CA THR A 96 -18.71 -32.50 19.05
C THR A 96 -19.10 -31.23 19.79
N ASP A 97 -20.39 -30.94 19.81
CA ASP A 97 -20.97 -29.80 20.55
C ASP A 97 -21.26 -30.15 22.03
N ARG A 98 -20.50 -31.10 22.59
CA ARG A 98 -20.66 -31.50 23.99
C ARG A 98 -20.33 -30.29 24.89
N PRO A 99 -21.18 -29.97 25.89
CA PRO A 99 -20.96 -28.86 26.80
C PRO A 99 -19.61 -28.99 27.52
N LEU A 100 -18.92 -27.86 27.64
CA LEU A 100 -17.62 -27.75 28.29
C LEU A 100 -17.85 -27.75 29.81
N LYS A 101 -17.23 -28.71 30.49
CA LYS A 101 -17.47 -28.97 31.92
C LYS A 101 -16.57 -28.15 32.85
N SER A 102 -15.40 -27.73 32.35
CA SER A 102 -14.37 -27.04 33.14
C SER A 102 -14.01 -25.70 32.52
N ASP A 103 -13.70 -24.71 33.36
CA ASP A 103 -13.27 -23.38 32.91
C ASP A 103 -11.99 -23.43 32.08
N ALA A 104 -11.07 -24.37 32.37
CA ALA A 104 -9.91 -24.60 31.54
C ALA A 104 -10.29 -25.04 30.11
N GLN A 105 -11.37 -25.82 29.96
CA GLN A 105 -11.86 -26.22 28.63
C GLN A 105 -12.50 -25.02 27.91
N ARG A 106 -13.23 -24.15 28.62
CA ARG A 106 -13.81 -22.93 28.06
C ARG A 106 -12.73 -21.96 27.57
N TRP A 107 -11.69 -21.74 28.38
CA TRP A 107 -10.55 -20.92 28.00
C TRP A 107 -9.81 -21.48 26.77
N LYS A 108 -9.58 -22.81 26.72
CA LYS A 108 -8.99 -23.46 25.53
C LYS A 108 -9.85 -23.28 24.28
N LYS A 109 -11.17 -23.35 24.40
CA LYS A 109 -12.09 -23.08 23.28
C LYS A 109 -11.94 -21.63 22.80
N GLN A 110 -12.02 -20.65 23.70
CA GLN A 110 -11.86 -19.23 23.36
C GLN A 110 -10.50 -18.95 22.69
N LEU A 111 -9.42 -19.54 23.20
CA LEU A 111 -8.09 -19.40 22.62
C LEU A 111 -8.00 -20.02 21.22
N ALA A 112 -8.63 -21.18 21.00
CA ALA A 112 -8.69 -21.81 19.69
C ALA A 112 -9.53 -20.98 18.69
N ASP A 113 -10.65 -20.42 19.14
CA ASP A 113 -11.49 -19.51 18.33
C ASP A 113 -10.70 -18.26 17.92
N SER A 114 -10.01 -17.62 18.88
CA SER A 114 -9.16 -16.46 18.60
C SER A 114 -8.02 -16.78 17.62
N ARG A 115 -7.34 -17.92 17.78
CA ARG A 115 -6.27 -18.35 16.86
C ARG A 115 -6.79 -18.62 15.45
N ARG A 116 -7.95 -19.27 15.31
CA ARG A 116 -8.60 -19.51 14.02
C ARG A 116 -8.91 -18.19 13.31
N LYS A 117 -9.57 -17.27 14.02
CA LYS A 117 -9.90 -15.94 13.50
C LYS A 117 -8.65 -15.19 13.05
N ASN A 118 -7.61 -15.14 13.89
CA ASN A 118 -6.36 -14.46 13.55
C ASN A 118 -5.62 -15.10 12.36
N LEU A 119 -5.70 -16.43 12.22
CA LEU A 119 -5.10 -17.13 11.09
C LEU A 119 -5.82 -16.78 9.78
N GLU A 120 -7.14 -16.81 9.79
CA GLU A 120 -7.98 -16.46 8.64
C GLU A 120 -7.76 -15.00 8.22
N GLU A 121 -7.95 -14.06 9.14
CA GLU A 121 -7.76 -12.63 8.87
C GLU A 121 -6.32 -12.31 8.46
N GLY A 122 -5.34 -12.97 9.10
CA GLY A 122 -3.92 -12.81 8.80
C GLY A 122 -3.58 -13.27 7.39
N LEU A 123 -4.03 -14.46 6.98
CA LEU A 123 -3.74 -15.00 5.65
C LEU A 123 -4.46 -14.20 4.55
N GLN A 124 -5.72 -13.84 4.75
CA GLN A 124 -6.46 -13.00 3.81
C GLN A 124 -5.81 -11.62 3.66
N GLY A 125 -5.49 -10.94 4.77
CA GLY A 125 -4.87 -9.63 4.73
C GLY A 125 -3.46 -9.63 4.13
N LEU A 126 -2.66 -10.65 4.43
CA LEU A 126 -1.32 -10.78 3.85
C LEU A 126 -1.38 -11.10 2.35
N TRP A 127 -2.35 -11.90 1.91
CA TRP A 127 -2.54 -12.20 0.50
C TRP A 127 -2.93 -10.97 -0.31
N GLN A 128 -3.87 -10.16 0.19
CA GLN A 128 -4.25 -8.90 -0.47
C GLN A 128 -3.05 -7.96 -0.64
N ARG A 129 -2.18 -7.87 0.38
CA ARG A 129 -0.94 -7.09 0.32
C ARG A 129 0.03 -7.67 -0.71
N TYR A 130 0.19 -8.99 -0.75
CA TYR A 130 1.00 -9.69 -1.73
C TYR A 130 0.51 -9.41 -3.15
N GLU A 131 -0.78 -9.63 -3.42
CA GLU A 131 -1.37 -9.46 -4.75
C GLU A 131 -1.26 -8.00 -5.24
N THR A 132 -1.55 -7.03 -4.37
CA THR A 132 -1.40 -5.60 -4.68
C THR A 132 0.04 -5.27 -5.05
N ARG A 133 1.01 -5.80 -4.30
CA ARG A 133 2.43 -5.63 -4.58
C ARG A 133 2.81 -6.27 -5.90
N GLU A 134 2.41 -7.52 -6.16
CA GLU A 134 2.74 -8.22 -7.41
C GLU A 134 2.16 -7.53 -8.63
N LYS A 135 0.89 -7.13 -8.59
CA LYS A 135 0.24 -6.35 -9.68
C LYS A 135 0.98 -5.04 -9.93
N GLY A 136 1.34 -4.31 -8.86
CA GLY A 136 2.11 -3.08 -8.98
C GLY A 136 3.51 -3.29 -9.56
N ARG A 137 4.19 -4.39 -9.21
CA ARG A 137 5.50 -4.75 -9.78
C ARG A 137 5.39 -5.12 -11.27
N ALA A 138 4.40 -5.92 -11.63
CA ALA A 138 4.16 -6.31 -13.02
C ALA A 138 3.86 -5.07 -13.89
N ALA A 139 2.92 -4.23 -13.47
CA ALA A 139 2.55 -3.02 -14.22
C ALA A 139 3.74 -2.07 -14.45
N ARG A 140 4.63 -1.93 -13.45
CA ARG A 140 5.86 -1.12 -13.59
C ARG A 140 6.84 -1.73 -14.58
N ARG A 141 7.04 -3.05 -14.53
CA ARG A 141 7.89 -3.77 -15.50
C ARG A 141 7.35 -3.63 -16.91
N ASP A 142 6.08 -3.94 -17.11
CA ASP A 142 5.44 -3.84 -18.42
C ASP A 142 5.56 -2.44 -19.01
N ARG A 143 5.36 -1.40 -18.18
CA ARG A 143 5.54 -0.01 -18.62
C ARG A 143 6.98 0.27 -19.03
N ALA A 144 7.95 -0.13 -18.22
CA ALA A 144 9.37 0.08 -18.52
C ALA A 144 9.79 -0.65 -19.81
N GLU A 145 9.40 -1.91 -19.95
CA GLU A 145 9.68 -2.72 -21.15
C GLU A 145 9.05 -2.12 -22.40
N ARG A 146 7.79 -1.67 -22.32
CA ARG A 146 7.14 -0.96 -23.42
C ARG A 146 7.87 0.31 -23.80
N THR A 147 8.29 1.13 -22.84
CA THR A 147 9.02 2.37 -23.14
C THR A 147 10.36 2.09 -23.82
N VAL A 148 11.10 1.08 -23.36
CA VAL A 148 12.38 0.69 -23.96
C VAL A 148 12.17 0.14 -25.36
N ARG A 149 11.16 -0.71 -25.55
CA ARG A 149 10.81 -1.26 -26.86
C ARG A 149 10.45 -0.17 -27.86
N LEU A 150 9.57 0.75 -27.47
CA LEU A 150 9.16 1.86 -28.33
C LEU A 150 10.33 2.78 -28.69
N ALA A 151 11.23 3.06 -27.74
CA ALA A 151 12.42 3.87 -28.01
C ALA A 151 13.40 3.16 -28.96
N ARG A 152 13.53 1.83 -28.85
CA ARG A 152 14.39 1.03 -29.72
C ARG A 152 13.83 0.91 -31.15
N GLU A 153 12.52 0.76 -31.28
CA GLU A 153 11.82 0.66 -32.57
C GLU A 153 11.55 2.04 -33.20
N ALA A 154 11.81 3.14 -32.47
CA ALA A 154 11.57 4.49 -32.97
C ALA A 154 12.49 4.81 -34.17
N PRO A 155 11.93 5.33 -35.27
CA PRO A 155 12.75 5.76 -36.40
C PRO A 155 13.62 6.96 -36.03
N GLU A 156 14.72 7.12 -36.75
CA GLU A 156 15.59 8.30 -36.60
C GLU A 156 14.79 9.59 -36.85
N PRO A 157 15.07 10.67 -36.09
CA PRO A 157 14.46 11.97 -36.33
C PRO A 157 14.75 12.48 -37.74
N ARG A 158 13.75 13.04 -38.42
CA ARG A 158 13.88 13.57 -39.79
C ARG A 158 15.05 14.54 -39.96
N ALA A 159 15.29 15.39 -38.96
CA ALA A 159 16.41 16.33 -38.96
C ALA A 159 17.77 15.59 -39.02
N ALA A 160 17.93 14.51 -38.24
CA ALA A 160 19.15 13.70 -38.26
C ALA A 160 19.34 13.00 -39.62
N VAL A 161 18.25 12.52 -40.23
CA VAL A 161 18.29 11.91 -41.58
C VAL A 161 18.71 12.93 -42.65
N MET A 162 18.30 14.19 -42.53
CA MET A 162 18.65 15.25 -43.49
C MET A 162 20.06 15.80 -43.33
N THR A 163 20.63 15.74 -42.11
CA THR A 163 21.95 16.33 -41.82
C THR A 163 23.09 15.32 -41.80
N ARG A 164 22.80 14.00 -41.74
CA ARG A 164 23.84 12.96 -41.79
C ARG A 164 24.54 12.93 -43.15
N GLY A 165 25.82 12.57 -43.14
CA GLY A 165 26.59 12.33 -44.37
C GLY A 165 26.01 11.18 -45.20
N THR A 166 26.31 11.15 -46.49
CA THR A 166 25.88 10.07 -47.38
C THR A 166 26.88 8.91 -47.31
N VAL A 167 26.36 7.69 -47.22
CA VAL A 167 27.14 6.45 -47.34
C VAL A 167 26.48 5.62 -48.43
N LEU A 168 27.27 5.07 -49.34
CA LEU A 168 26.77 4.19 -50.39
C LEU A 168 26.22 2.90 -49.78
N ALA A 169 25.03 2.46 -50.21
CA ALA A 169 24.39 1.25 -49.69
C ALA A 169 25.29 0.00 -49.78
N ALA A 170 26.03 -0.13 -50.90
CA ALA A 170 26.97 -1.24 -51.11
C ALA A 170 28.12 -1.30 -50.09
N VAL A 171 28.44 -0.20 -49.42
CA VAL A 171 29.43 -0.14 -48.34
C VAL A 171 28.77 -0.42 -46.98
N ALA A 172 27.57 0.12 -46.74
CA ALA A 172 26.83 -0.07 -45.50
C ALA A 172 26.39 -1.53 -45.28
N ASP A 173 25.95 -2.22 -46.33
CA ASP A 173 25.41 -3.59 -46.24
C ASP A 173 26.52 -4.66 -46.10
N ARG A 174 27.78 -4.31 -46.34
CA ARG A 174 28.91 -5.26 -46.36
C ARG A 174 29.51 -5.53 -44.97
N GLU A 175 29.22 -4.67 -44.00
CA GLU A 175 29.74 -4.75 -42.62
C GLU A 175 28.67 -5.16 -41.58
N GLY A 176 27.45 -5.52 -42.02
CA GLY A 176 26.37 -6.02 -41.17
C GLY A 176 26.27 -7.54 -41.15
#